data_AF-A0A7G9BGW4-F1
#
_entry.id   AF-A0A7G9BGW4-F1
#
_cell.length_a   1.000
_cell.length_b   1.000
_cell.length_c   1.000
_cell.angle_alpha   90.00
_cell.angle_beta   90.00
_cell.angle_gamma   90.00
#
_symmetry.space_group_name_H-M   'P 1'
#
loop_
_entity.id
_entity.type
_entity.pdbx_description
1 polymer ?
#
loop_
_entity_poly.entity_id
_entity_poly.type
_entity_poly.pdbx_seq_one_letter_code
_entity_poly.pdbx_strand_id
1 'polypeptide(L)' 'MIIETYRATLKHDTGMIRVKVVSLSGERGAIQQITTAEHCPECAIIKLKKIDTKKV' A
#
# COMPACT_ATOMS: atom_id res chain seq x y z
N MET A 1 -3.91 -13.45 14.47
CA MET A 1 -3.28 -12.35 13.72
C MET A 1 -4.03 -12.14 12.41
N ILE A 2 -4.21 -10.91 11.94
CA ILE A 2 -4.85 -10.65 10.64
C ILE A 2 -3.77 -10.10 9.70
N ILE A 3 -3.57 -10.77 8.57
CA ILE A 3 -2.65 -10.37 7.52
C ILE A 3 -3.50 -9.85 6.36
N GLU A 4 -3.32 -8.59 6.00
CA GLU A 4 -4.12 -7.93 4.97
C GLU A 4 -3.23 -7.53 3.82
N THR A 5 -3.60 -7.93 2.61
CA THR A 5 -2.87 -7.55 1.40
C THR A 5 -3.63 -6.44 0.69
N TYR A 6 -2.91 -5.38 0.36
CA TYR A 6 -3.42 -4.22 -0.36
C TYR A 6 -2.72 -4.09 -1.71
N ARG A 7 -3.45 -3.60 -2.70
CA ARG A 7 -2.92 -3.13 -3.97
C ARG A 7 -3.02 -1.63 -4.02
N ALA A 8 -1.88 -0.97 -4.16
CA ALA A 8 -1.79 0.47 -4.30
C ALA A 8 -1.44 0.86 -5.74
N THR A 9 -1.98 1.97 -6.20
CA THR A 9 -1.52 2.67 -7.40
C THR A 9 -0.90 3.97 -6.95
N LEU A 10 0.35 4.19 -7.37
CA LEU A 10 1.16 5.35 -7.04
C LEU A 10 1.32 6.18 -8.30
N LYS A 11 1.25 7.50 -8.16
CA LYS A 11 1.57 8.44 -9.22
C LYS A 11 2.88 9.13 -8.84
N HIS A 12 3.93 8.79 -9.55
CA HIS A 12 5.21 9.49 -9.52
C HIS A 12 5.31 10.39 -10.76
N ASP A 13 6.27 11.30 -10.76
CA ASP A 13 6.52 12.18 -11.91
C ASP A 13 6.93 11.39 -13.16
N THR A 14 7.56 10.23 -12.96
CA THR A 14 7.99 9.31 -14.02
C THR A 14 6.86 8.42 -14.56
N GLY A 15 5.70 8.39 -13.91
CA GLY A 15 4.56 7.58 -14.33
C GLY A 15 3.76 6.97 -13.19
N MET A 16 2.91 6.00 -13.52
CA MET A 16 2.11 5.28 -12.54
C MET A 16 2.71 3.91 -12.23
N ILE A 17 2.85 3.60 -10.95
CA ILE A 17 3.34 2.32 -10.46
C ILE A 17 2.22 1.61 -9.72
N ARG A 18 2.16 0.28 -9.80
CA ARG A 18 1.23 -0.53 -9.03
C ARG A 18 2.00 -1.48 -8.12
N VAL A 19 1.85 -1.30 -6.82
CA VAL A 19 2.52 -2.12 -5.80
C VAL A 19 1.51 -2.99 -5.05
N LYS A 20 1.97 -4.14 -4.56
CA LYS A 20 1.24 -4.95 -3.59
C LYS A 20 1.98 -4.85 -2.26
N VAL A 21 1.25 -4.63 -1.19
CA VAL A 21 1.81 -4.48 0.15
C VAL A 21 1.05 -5.36 1.14
N VAL A 22 1.76 -5.98 2.07
CA VAL A 22 1.19 -6.85 3.10
C VAL A 22 1.30 -6.14 4.43
N SER A 23 0.14 -5.83 5.03
CA SER A 23 0.05 -5.10 6.29
C SER A 23 -0.53 -5.98 7.39
N LEU A 24 0.05 -5.83 8.58
CA LEU A 24 -0.42 -6.44 9.83
C LEU A 24 -1.24 -5.45 10.67
N SER A 25 -1.29 -4.19 10.25
CA SER A 25 -1.93 -3.07 10.96
C SER A 25 -2.98 -2.38 10.08
N GLY A 26 -3.53 -3.12 9.12
CA GLY A 26 -4.50 -2.64 8.15
C GLY A 26 -4.00 -1.52 7.27
N GLU A 27 -4.89 -0.58 6.94
CA GLU A 27 -4.67 0.38 5.86
C GLU A 27 -3.54 1.37 6.18
N ARG A 28 -3.48 1.89 7.41
CA ARG A 28 -2.40 2.78 7.83
C ARG A 28 -1.03 2.14 7.74
N GLY A 29 -0.92 0.87 8.15
CA GLY A 29 0.34 0.12 8.03
C GLY A 29 0.75 -0.05 6.57
N ALA A 30 -0.21 -0.30 5.67
CA ALA A 30 0.04 -0.40 4.24
C ALA A 30 0.55 0.92 3.66
N ILE A 31 -0.08 2.05 4.00
CA ILE A 31 0.32 3.39 3.57
C ILE A 31 1.75 3.69 4.04
N GLN A 32 2.04 3.49 5.32
CA GLN A 32 3.35 3.78 5.90
C GLN A 32 4.47 2.93 5.30
N GLN A 33 4.20 1.66 5.01
CA GLN A 33 5.16 0.80 4.30
C GLN A 33 5.41 1.27 2.87
N ILE A 34 4.36 1.65 2.14
CA ILE A 34 4.47 2.17 0.77
C ILE A 34 5.29 3.46 0.75
N THR A 35 4.93 4.44 1.58
CA THR A 35 5.62 5.75 1.60
C THR A 35 7.08 5.62 2.02
N THR A 36 7.38 4.70 2.93
CA THR A 36 8.76 4.41 3.36
C THR A 36 9.55 3.71 2.25
N ALA A 37 8.98 2.69 1.59
CA ALA A 37 9.69 1.91 0.58
C ALA A 37 9.92 2.68 -0.73
N GLU A 38 8.94 3.48 -1.15
CA GLU A 38 8.98 4.23 -2.42
C GLU A 38 9.49 5.67 -2.24
N HIS A 39 9.84 6.06 -1.00
CA HIS A 39 10.22 7.42 -0.62
C HIS A 39 9.27 8.50 -1.19
N CYS A 40 7.97 8.25 -1.08
CA CYS A 40 6.95 9.13 -1.63
C CYS A 40 5.99 9.63 -0.54
N PRO A 41 5.42 10.83 -0.70
CA PRO A 41 4.36 11.30 0.19
C PRO A 41 3.09 10.47 0.03
N GLU A 42 2.21 10.47 1.04
CA GLU A 42 0.93 9.75 0.98
C GLU A 42 0.05 10.22 -0.20
N CYS A 43 0.17 11.49 -0.60
CA CYS A 43 -0.56 12.02 -1.75
C CYS A 43 -0.19 11.38 -3.09
N ALA A 44 0.95 10.69 -3.18
CA ALA A 44 1.31 9.89 -4.35
C ALA A 44 0.43 8.64 -4.49
N ILE A 45 -0.19 8.17 -3.39
CA ILE A 45 -1.09 7.01 -3.39
C ILE A 45 -2.46 7.44 -3.90
N ILE A 46 -2.69 7.28 -5.20
CA ILE A 46 -3.96 7.68 -5.83
C ILE A 46 -5.08 6.66 -5.61
N LYS A 47 -4.73 5.41 -5.27
CA LYS A 47 -5.69 4.35 -5.01
C LYS A 47 -5.08 3.29 -4.13
N LEU A 48 -5.81 2.89 -3.09
CA LEU A 48 -5.48 1.76 -2.24
C LEU A 48 -6.70 0.84 -2.15
N LYS A 49 -6.52 -0.45 -2.47
CA LYS A 49 -7.60 -1.44 -2.42
C LYS A 49 -7.13 -2.68 -1.69
N LYS A 50 -7.90 -3.12 -0.68
CA LYS A 50 -7.70 -4.42 -0.06
C LYS A 50 -8.02 -5.54 -1.06
N ILE A 51 -7.10 -6.47 -1.25
CA ILE A 51 -7.24 -7.58 -2.20
C ILE A 51 -7.30 -8.94 -1.52
N ASP A 52 -6.80 -9.07 -0.29
CA ASP A 52 -6.85 -10.31 0.46
C ASP A 52 -6.79 -10.05 1.97
N THR A 53 -7.37 -10.95 2.75
CA THR A 53 -7.31 -10.97 4.20
C THR A 53 -7.17 -12.41 4.66
N LYS A 54 -6.07 -12.71 5.36
CA LYS A 54 -5.82 -14.00 5.97
C LYS A 54 -5.83 -13.89 7.49
N LYS A 55 -6.67 -14.68 8.14
CA LYS A 55 -6.63 -14.87 9.60
C LYS A 55 -5.71 -16.03 9.92
N VAL A 56 -4.69 -15.78 10.74
CA VAL A 56 -3.72 -16.76 11.25
C VAL A 56 -3.94 -16.94 12.73
#